data_AF-W1J411-F1
#
_entry.id   AF-W1J411-F1
#
_cell.length_a   1.000
_cell.length_b   1.000
_cell.length_c   1.000
_cell.angle_alpha   90.00
_cell.angle_beta   90.00
_cell.angle_gamma   90.00
#
_symmetry.space_group_name_H-M   'P 1'
#
loop_
_entity.id
_entity.type
_entity.pdbx_description
1 polymer ?
#
loop_
_entity_poly.entity_id
_entity_poly.type
_entity_poly.pdbx_seq_one_letter_code
_entity_poly.pdbx_strand_id
1 'polypeptide(L)'
;MSEDVDIKLVPVVGFSQQYSRGQRKNIRKGIIQIIIETITASGTFRMDEEYPKVTRDEYRYNEIPVRYPQEYAQAPCLRPFIKLELMETDLLEAAENRAISSLVMDLTKKDEVVRTFPCATIASTQAEKLISMMRRTAASIRDLERAVDESLVRHIYDNFCIVREKGADVPVLKYFVQDIKRYGAQYPEFCESPVEELKRGLEELVSNPIYKERYLQFVTPMVFGESQVSWKEAYACFRRTALDVVDA
;
A
#
# COMPACT_ATOMS: atom_id res chain seq x y z
N MET A 1 10.10 -8.73 -4.73
CA MET A 1 9.25 -8.04 -5.73
C MET A 1 7.79 -8.29 -5.38
N SER A 2 6.86 -7.37 -5.66
CA SER A 2 5.42 -7.53 -5.38
C SER A 2 4.61 -7.38 -6.66
N GLU A 3 3.49 -8.09 -6.74
CA GLU A 3 2.49 -7.94 -7.80
C GLU A 3 1.44 -6.86 -7.48
N ASP A 4 1.65 -6.04 -6.46
CA ASP A 4 0.72 -4.98 -6.07
C ASP A 4 1.13 -3.64 -6.71
N VAL A 5 0.19 -2.96 -7.35
CA VAL A 5 0.34 -1.61 -7.92
C VAL A 5 -0.75 -0.71 -7.36
N ASP A 6 -0.36 0.25 -6.53
CA ASP A 6 -1.29 1.20 -5.90
C ASP A 6 -1.29 2.54 -6.64
N ILE A 7 -2.47 2.97 -7.12
CA ILE A 7 -2.67 4.26 -7.78
C ILE A 7 -3.67 5.10 -6.97
N LYS A 8 -3.22 6.30 -6.58
CA LYS A 8 -4.09 7.30 -5.94
C LYS A 8 -4.77 8.15 -7.01
N LEU A 9 -6.10 8.14 -7.03
CA LEU A 9 -6.93 9.04 -7.83
C LEU A 9 -7.12 10.34 -7.03
N VAL A 10 -6.28 11.34 -7.29
CA VAL A 10 -6.35 12.62 -6.56
C VAL A 10 -7.39 13.53 -7.21
N PRO A 11 -8.47 13.92 -6.50
CA PRO A 11 -9.46 14.84 -7.05
C PRO A 11 -8.83 16.20 -7.34
N VAL A 12 -9.21 16.81 -8.46
CA VAL A 12 -8.85 18.21 -8.74
C VAL A 12 -9.53 19.15 -7.74
N VAL A 13 -8.93 20.31 -7.50
CA VAL A 13 -9.49 21.33 -6.61
C VAL A 13 -10.92 21.69 -7.05
N GLY A 14 -11.86 21.67 -6.11
CA GLY A 14 -13.27 22.00 -6.37
C GLY A 14 -14.10 20.85 -6.97
N PHE A 15 -13.54 19.65 -7.14
CA PHE A 15 -14.24 18.52 -7.79
C PHE A 15 -15.63 18.23 -7.18
N SER A 16 -15.75 18.25 -5.86
CA SER A 16 -17.02 18.00 -5.16
C SER A 16 -18.03 19.14 -5.27
N GLN A 17 -17.56 20.37 -5.47
CA GLN A 17 -18.40 21.57 -5.64
C GLN A 17 -18.84 21.75 -7.09
N GLN A 18 -17.98 21.40 -8.04
CA GLN A 18 -18.21 21.58 -9.47
C GLN A 18 -19.15 20.52 -10.06
N TYR A 19 -19.13 19.30 -9.52
CA TYR A 19 -19.84 18.17 -10.10
C TYR A 19 -20.84 17.55 -9.11
N SER A 20 -22.05 17.28 -9.61
CA SER A 20 -23.05 16.49 -8.86
C SER A 20 -22.52 15.09 -8.54
N ARG A 21 -23.13 14.43 -7.54
CA ARG A 21 -22.77 13.06 -7.14
C ARG A 21 -22.76 12.08 -8.34
N GLY A 22 -23.80 12.15 -9.18
CA GLY A 22 -23.90 11.31 -10.39
C GLY A 22 -22.80 11.59 -11.41
N GLN A 23 -22.45 12.86 -11.64
CA GLN A 23 -21.35 13.24 -12.53
C GLN A 23 -20.00 12.74 -12.00
N ARG A 24 -19.73 12.91 -10.70
CA ARG A 24 -18.48 12.42 -10.08
C ARG A 24 -18.33 10.90 -10.22
N LYS A 25 -19.40 10.15 -9.95
CA LYS A 25 -19.44 8.69 -10.18
C LYS A 25 -19.15 8.33 -11.64
N ASN A 26 -19.75 9.05 -12.59
CA ASN A 26 -19.55 8.78 -14.02
C ASN A 26 -18.13 9.10 -14.48
N ILE A 27 -17.52 10.17 -13.97
CA ILE A 27 -16.11 10.52 -14.25
C ILE A 27 -15.18 9.40 -13.77
N ARG A 28 -15.35 8.94 -12.52
CA ARG A 28 -14.57 7.82 -11.96
C ARG A 28 -14.75 6.54 -12.78
N LYS A 29 -16.01 6.20 -13.11
CA LYS A 29 -16.32 5.05 -13.96
C LYS A 29 -15.61 5.15 -15.32
N GLY A 30 -15.60 6.34 -15.93
CA GLY A 30 -14.91 6.60 -17.20
C GLY A 30 -13.40 6.34 -17.12
N ILE A 31 -12.74 6.80 -16.04
CA ILE A 31 -11.32 6.53 -15.79
C ILE A 31 -11.06 5.02 -15.72
N ILE A 32 -11.84 4.29 -14.92
CA ILE A 32 -11.70 2.83 -14.78
C ILE A 32 -11.94 2.12 -16.11
N GLN A 33 -12.89 2.59 -16.91
CA GLN A 33 -13.19 2.03 -18.23
C GLN A 33 -11.99 2.20 -19.18
N ILE A 34 -11.39 3.39 -19.24
CA ILE A 34 -10.20 3.67 -20.06
C ILE A 34 -9.04 2.76 -19.66
N ILE A 35 -8.83 2.53 -18.36
CA ILE A 35 -7.77 1.64 -17.86
C ILE A 35 -8.02 0.21 -18.35
N ILE A 36 -9.25 -0.31 -18.18
CA ILE A 36 -9.59 -1.68 -18.60
C ILE A 36 -9.45 -1.86 -20.12
N GLU A 37 -9.92 -0.89 -20.90
CA GLU A 37 -9.78 -0.88 -22.35
C GLU A 37 -8.32 -0.86 -22.79
N THR A 38 -7.49 -0.03 -22.13
CA THR A 38 -6.04 0.06 -22.40
C THR A 38 -5.35 -1.28 -22.11
N ILE A 39 -5.65 -1.90 -20.97
CA ILE A 39 -5.08 -3.20 -20.59
C ILE A 39 -5.51 -4.27 -21.60
N THR A 40 -6.78 -4.30 -21.99
CA THR A 40 -7.33 -5.29 -22.94
C THR A 40 -6.72 -5.11 -24.34
N ALA A 41 -6.59 -3.85 -24.80
CA ALA A 41 -6.01 -3.51 -26.09
C ALA A 41 -4.52 -3.86 -26.21
N SER A 42 -3.80 -4.02 -25.08
CA SER A 42 -2.39 -4.40 -25.09
C SER A 42 -2.12 -5.78 -25.72
N GLY A 43 -3.13 -6.66 -25.76
CA GLY A 43 -3.00 -8.05 -26.21
C GLY A 43 -2.16 -8.96 -25.30
N THR A 44 -1.37 -8.38 -24.40
CA THR A 44 -0.46 -9.08 -23.48
C THR A 44 -1.14 -9.37 -22.15
N PHE A 45 -1.85 -8.38 -21.62
CA PHE A 45 -2.54 -8.48 -20.34
C PHE A 45 -4.00 -8.87 -20.51
N ARG A 46 -4.58 -9.53 -19.51
CA ARG A 46 -6.00 -9.94 -19.49
C ARG A 46 -6.59 -9.71 -18.12
N MET A 47 -7.90 -9.50 -18.05
CA MET A 47 -8.60 -9.49 -16.76
C MET A 47 -8.61 -10.90 -16.18
N ASP A 48 -8.50 -11.01 -14.86
CA ASP A 48 -8.64 -12.29 -14.18
C ASP A 48 -10.12 -12.72 -14.10
N GLU A 49 -10.41 -13.96 -14.50
CA GLU A 49 -11.76 -14.54 -14.44
C GLU A 49 -12.07 -15.17 -13.07
N GLU A 50 -11.04 -15.69 -12.40
CA GLU A 50 -11.15 -16.34 -11.08
C GLU A 50 -11.22 -15.29 -9.96
N TYR A 51 -10.53 -14.16 -10.15
CA TYR A 51 -10.51 -13.02 -9.23
C TYR A 51 -11.17 -11.81 -9.90
N PRO A 52 -12.51 -11.67 -9.81
CA PRO A 52 -13.21 -10.60 -10.49
C PRO A 52 -12.87 -9.23 -9.91
N LYS A 53 -12.92 -8.20 -10.77
CA LYS A 53 -12.77 -6.81 -10.36
C LYS A 53 -13.74 -6.45 -9.23
N VAL A 54 -13.23 -5.83 -8.18
CA VAL A 54 -14.02 -5.27 -7.08
C VAL A 54 -14.14 -3.76 -7.28
N THR A 55 -15.36 -3.23 -7.23
CA THR A 55 -15.62 -1.78 -7.25
C THR A 55 -16.48 -1.42 -6.05
N ARG A 56 -16.06 -0.41 -5.27
CA ARG A 56 -16.77 0.07 -4.06
C ARG A 56 -16.86 1.58 -4.04
N ASP A 57 -17.71 2.09 -3.16
CA ASP A 57 -17.87 3.52 -2.86
C ASP A 57 -17.97 4.39 -4.13
N GLU A 58 -18.91 4.07 -5.03
CA GLU A 58 -19.11 4.84 -6.27
C GLU A 58 -17.85 5.00 -7.13
N TYR A 59 -17.09 3.91 -7.28
CA TYR A 59 -15.83 3.87 -8.02
C TYR A 59 -14.69 4.66 -7.37
N ARG A 60 -14.82 5.08 -6.10
CA ARG A 60 -13.72 5.65 -5.32
C ARG A 60 -12.70 4.59 -4.89
N TYR A 61 -13.09 3.32 -4.89
CA TYR A 61 -12.18 2.21 -4.70
C TYR A 61 -12.38 1.14 -5.77
N ASN A 62 -11.29 0.69 -6.39
CA ASN A 62 -11.31 -0.40 -7.35
C ASN A 62 -10.10 -1.31 -7.15
N GLU A 63 -10.31 -2.61 -7.16
CA GLU A 63 -9.25 -3.61 -7.28
C GLU A 63 -9.44 -4.32 -8.62
N ILE A 64 -8.42 -4.27 -9.48
CA ILE A 64 -8.44 -4.84 -10.82
C ILE A 64 -7.32 -5.89 -10.88
N PRO A 65 -7.65 -7.18 -10.75
CA PRO A 65 -6.72 -8.26 -11.01
C PRO A 65 -6.38 -8.38 -12.50
N VAL A 66 -5.10 -8.27 -12.84
CA VAL A 66 -4.58 -8.29 -14.21
C VAL A 66 -3.63 -9.47 -14.39
N ARG A 67 -4.02 -10.42 -15.22
CA ARG A 67 -3.17 -11.54 -15.65
C ARG A 67 -2.14 -11.06 -16.67
N TYR A 68 -0.96 -11.66 -16.58
CA TYR A 68 0.16 -11.48 -17.48
C TYR A 68 0.75 -12.85 -17.86
N PRO A 69 1.51 -12.98 -18.96
CA PRO A 69 2.16 -14.23 -19.31
C PRO A 69 3.11 -14.71 -18.21
N GLN A 70 2.90 -15.93 -17.72
CA GLN A 70 3.71 -16.54 -16.66
C GLN A 70 4.36 -17.82 -17.22
N GLU A 71 5.68 -17.81 -17.38
CA GLU A 71 6.44 -18.98 -17.84
C GLU A 71 6.96 -19.86 -16.69
N TYR A 72 7.04 -19.30 -15.48
CA TYR A 72 7.59 -19.97 -14.30
C TYR A 72 6.54 -20.09 -13.21
N ALA A 73 6.64 -21.17 -12.42
CA ALA A 73 5.83 -21.34 -11.23
C ALA A 73 6.12 -20.18 -10.26
N GLN A 74 5.07 -19.52 -9.80
CA GLN A 74 5.21 -18.44 -8.84
C GLN A 74 5.51 -18.97 -7.44
N ALA A 75 6.33 -18.24 -6.70
CA ALA A 75 6.51 -18.49 -5.28
C ALA A 75 5.16 -18.31 -4.56
N PRO A 76 4.80 -19.15 -3.57
CA PRO A 76 3.51 -19.05 -2.87
C PRO A 76 3.22 -17.70 -2.21
N CYS A 77 4.25 -16.89 -1.97
CA CYS A 77 4.14 -15.56 -1.39
C CYS A 77 3.69 -14.46 -2.39
N LEU A 78 3.65 -14.77 -3.69
CA LEU A 78 3.30 -13.86 -4.78
C LEU A 78 1.87 -14.11 -5.27
N ARG A 79 1.25 -13.06 -5.82
CA ARG A 79 -0.10 -13.18 -6.39
C ARG A 79 -0.05 -13.76 -7.81
N PRO A 80 -1.05 -14.56 -8.21
CA PRO A 80 -1.17 -15.09 -9.57
C PRO A 80 -1.52 -14.05 -10.64
N PHE A 81 -1.67 -12.78 -10.25
CA PHE A 81 -2.00 -11.65 -11.08
C PHE A 81 -1.38 -10.38 -10.50
N ILE A 82 -1.24 -9.34 -11.33
CA ILE A 82 -0.98 -7.98 -10.85
C ILE A 82 -2.25 -7.44 -10.22
N LYS A 83 -2.21 -7.11 -8.93
CA LYS A 83 -3.31 -6.43 -8.25
C LYS A 83 -3.14 -4.92 -8.48
N LEU A 84 -3.91 -4.37 -9.43
CA LEU A 84 -3.99 -2.92 -9.63
C LEU A 84 -5.08 -2.34 -8.73
N GLU A 85 -4.66 -1.65 -7.67
CA GLU A 85 -5.55 -0.98 -6.72
C GLU A 85 -5.64 0.52 -7.04
N LEU A 86 -6.87 1.02 -7.17
CA LEU A 86 -7.14 2.44 -7.36
C LEU A 86 -7.99 2.97 -6.21
N MET A 87 -7.51 4.02 -5.55
CA MET A 87 -8.20 4.66 -4.45
C MET A 87 -8.26 6.18 -4.62
N GLU A 88 -9.48 6.74 -4.58
CA GLU A 88 -9.66 8.19 -4.49
C GLU A 88 -9.28 8.68 -3.09
N THR A 89 -8.26 9.52 -3.01
CA THR A 89 -7.78 10.06 -1.73
C THR A 89 -7.05 11.37 -1.95
N ASP A 90 -7.06 12.22 -0.92
CA ASP A 90 -6.20 13.38 -0.84
C ASP A 90 -4.79 12.93 -0.44
N LEU A 91 -3.78 13.57 -1.02
CA LEU A 91 -2.40 13.31 -0.64
C LEU A 91 -2.09 13.93 0.72
N LEU A 92 -1.15 13.32 1.47
CA LEU A 92 -0.63 13.90 2.70
C LEU A 92 0.26 15.12 2.43
N GLU A 93 0.93 15.10 1.28
CA GLU A 93 1.75 16.19 0.76
C GLU A 93 1.78 16.15 -0.77
N ALA A 94 2.39 17.15 -1.41
CA ALA A 94 2.48 17.19 -2.87
C ALA A 94 3.23 15.96 -3.42
N ALA A 95 2.74 15.42 -4.53
CA ALA A 95 3.42 14.33 -5.22
C ALA A 95 4.79 14.79 -5.74
N GLU A 96 5.75 13.88 -5.75
CA GLU A 96 7.06 14.09 -6.35
C GLU A 96 7.15 13.32 -7.68
N ASN A 97 7.77 13.94 -8.68
CA ASN A 97 7.95 13.28 -9.97
C ASN A 97 9.12 12.28 -9.90
N ARG A 98 8.85 11.04 -10.28
CA ARG A 98 9.84 9.97 -10.37
C ARG A 98 9.83 9.36 -11.77
N ALA A 99 10.97 8.84 -12.20
CA ALA A 99 11.03 8.01 -13.39
C ALA A 99 10.63 6.57 -13.05
N ILE A 100 9.93 5.89 -13.95
CA ILE A 100 9.60 4.46 -13.83
C ILE A 100 10.26 3.71 -14.99
N SER A 101 11.05 2.70 -14.65
CA SER A 101 11.74 1.79 -15.55
C SER A 101 11.48 0.33 -15.16
N SER A 102 11.60 -0.58 -16.13
CA SER A 102 11.68 -2.01 -15.84
C SER A 102 13.13 -2.42 -15.55
N LEU A 103 13.31 -3.47 -14.75
CA LEU A 103 14.63 -4.09 -14.54
C LEU A 103 15.26 -4.55 -15.86
N VAL A 104 14.42 -5.01 -16.82
CA VAL A 104 14.87 -5.40 -18.16
C VAL A 104 15.42 -4.20 -18.92
N MET A 105 14.75 -3.05 -18.90
CA MET A 105 15.27 -1.82 -19.50
C MET A 105 16.57 -1.40 -18.78
N ASP A 106 16.61 -1.45 -17.45
CA ASP A 106 17.82 -1.07 -16.72
C ASP A 106 19.02 -1.95 -17.05
N LEU A 107 18.82 -3.24 -17.33
CA LEU A 107 19.88 -4.16 -17.73
C LEU A 107 20.23 -4.06 -19.22
N THR A 108 19.23 -3.99 -20.09
CA THR A 108 19.42 -4.06 -21.55
C THR A 108 19.65 -2.70 -22.20
N LYS A 109 19.25 -1.63 -21.52
CA LYS A 109 19.15 -0.25 -22.03
C LYS A 109 18.30 -0.14 -23.30
N LYS A 110 17.39 -1.09 -23.49
CA LYS A 110 16.41 -1.12 -24.58
C LYS A 110 15.03 -0.86 -23.98
N ASP A 111 14.21 -0.12 -24.70
CA ASP A 111 12.90 0.45 -24.30
C ASP A 111 12.96 1.86 -23.68
N GLU A 112 11.77 2.47 -23.58
CA GLU A 112 11.58 3.83 -23.09
C GLU A 112 11.27 3.86 -21.59
N VAL A 113 11.79 4.89 -20.93
CA VAL A 113 11.50 5.20 -19.52
C VAL A 113 10.28 6.11 -19.45
N VAL A 114 9.36 5.84 -18.52
CA VAL A 114 8.36 6.85 -18.12
C VAL A 114 9.09 7.89 -17.29
N ARG A 115 9.51 8.99 -17.93
CA ARG A 115 10.45 9.95 -17.33
C ARG A 115 9.89 10.71 -16.13
N THR A 116 8.58 10.90 -16.10
CA THR A 116 7.93 11.78 -15.12
C THR A 116 6.57 11.20 -14.78
N PHE A 117 6.52 10.48 -13.67
CA PHE A 117 5.31 9.96 -13.07
C PHE A 117 5.13 10.56 -11.67
N PRO A 118 3.97 11.17 -11.36
CA PRO A 118 3.69 11.66 -10.02
C PRO A 118 3.59 10.50 -9.02
N CYS A 119 4.50 10.46 -8.04
CA CYS A 119 4.53 9.45 -6.98
C CYS A 119 4.25 10.09 -5.63
N ALA A 120 3.66 9.31 -4.72
CA ALA A 120 3.67 9.67 -3.31
C ALA A 120 5.12 9.76 -2.81
N THR A 121 5.39 10.72 -1.94
CA THR A 121 6.72 10.86 -1.33
C THR A 121 7.04 9.65 -0.46
N ILE A 122 8.32 9.46 -0.17
CA ILE A 122 8.75 8.38 0.74
C ILE A 122 8.23 8.61 2.16
N ALA A 123 8.19 9.86 2.64
CA ALA A 123 7.68 10.18 3.97
C ALA A 123 6.19 9.85 4.10
N SER A 124 5.36 10.26 3.13
CA SER A 124 3.94 9.90 3.12
C SER A 124 3.71 8.40 3.02
N THR A 125 4.49 7.70 2.18
CA THR A 125 4.44 6.24 2.06
C THR A 125 4.82 5.55 3.37
N GLN A 126 5.87 6.03 4.05
CA GLN A 126 6.30 5.48 5.34
C GLN A 126 5.21 5.66 6.40
N ALA A 127 4.61 6.86 6.51
CA ALA A 127 3.52 7.13 7.44
C ALA A 127 2.32 6.21 7.19
N GLU A 128 1.89 6.07 5.93
CA GLU A 128 0.77 5.20 5.57
C GLU A 128 1.06 3.74 5.90
N LYS A 129 2.28 3.25 5.66
CA LYS A 129 2.68 1.87 6.01
C LYS A 129 2.70 1.65 7.51
N LEU A 130 3.24 2.59 8.30
CA LEU A 130 3.26 2.54 9.76
C LEU A 130 1.83 2.48 10.32
N ILE A 131 0.98 3.44 9.92
CA ILE A 131 -0.42 3.52 10.37
C ILE A 131 -1.19 2.28 9.92
N SER A 132 -1.06 1.87 8.66
CA SER A 132 -1.78 0.72 8.11
C SER A 132 -1.46 -0.57 8.86
N MET A 133 -0.17 -0.85 9.10
CA MET A 133 0.24 -2.05 9.84
C MET A 133 -0.34 -2.05 11.26
N MET A 134 -0.12 -0.98 12.03
CA MET A 134 -0.59 -0.90 13.43
C MET A 134 -2.12 -0.89 13.52
N ARG A 135 -2.80 -0.05 12.73
CA ARG A 135 -4.27 0.10 12.76
C ARG A 135 -4.99 -1.18 12.33
N ARG A 136 -4.54 -1.84 11.25
CA ARG A 136 -5.19 -3.07 10.76
C ARG A 136 -4.96 -4.24 11.71
N THR A 137 -3.78 -4.31 12.33
CA THR A 137 -3.52 -5.27 13.41
C THR A 137 -4.45 -5.00 14.61
N ALA A 138 -4.55 -3.77 15.09
CA ALA A 138 -5.46 -3.42 16.18
C ALA A 138 -6.93 -3.77 15.86
N ALA A 139 -7.38 -3.45 14.65
CA ALA A 139 -8.73 -3.79 14.20
C ALA A 139 -8.99 -5.31 14.18
N SER A 140 -8.00 -6.13 13.81
CA SER A 140 -8.14 -7.60 13.82
C SER A 140 -8.23 -8.21 15.23
N ILE A 141 -7.68 -7.52 16.24
CA ILE A 141 -7.83 -7.93 17.65
C ILE A 141 -9.27 -7.70 18.12
N ARG A 142 -9.91 -6.62 17.64
CA ARG A 142 -11.29 -6.27 18.02
C ARG A 142 -12.33 -7.12 17.30
N ASP A 143 -12.06 -7.49 16.06
CA ASP A 143 -12.95 -8.24 15.20
C ASP A 143 -12.23 -9.47 14.64
N LEU A 144 -12.42 -10.61 15.30
CA LEU A 144 -11.78 -11.87 14.96
C LEU A 144 -12.28 -12.46 13.63
N GLU A 145 -13.46 -12.05 13.15
CA GLU A 145 -14.01 -12.50 11.87
C GLU A 145 -13.50 -11.64 10.70
N ARG A 146 -12.84 -10.51 10.99
CA ARG A 146 -12.28 -9.62 9.99
C ARG A 146 -11.19 -10.33 9.20
N ALA A 147 -11.33 -10.34 7.88
CA ALA A 147 -10.29 -10.83 6.99
C ALA A 147 -8.97 -10.06 7.20
N VAL A 148 -7.89 -10.81 7.45
CA VAL A 148 -6.54 -10.25 7.64
C VAL A 148 -5.74 -10.44 6.37
N ASP A 149 -5.13 -9.36 5.89
CA ASP A 149 -4.15 -9.43 4.81
C ASP A 149 -2.80 -9.82 5.39
N GLU A 150 -2.43 -11.08 5.19
CA GLU A 150 -1.21 -11.65 5.76
C GLU A 150 0.05 -11.01 5.18
N SER A 151 -0.03 -10.49 3.95
CA SER A 151 1.08 -9.84 3.26
C SER A 151 1.41 -8.45 3.82
N LEU A 152 0.56 -7.92 4.71
CA LEU A 152 0.74 -6.61 5.33
C LEU A 152 2.06 -6.49 6.11
N VAL A 153 2.55 -7.60 6.67
CA VAL A 153 3.84 -7.67 7.38
C VAL A 153 5.02 -7.18 6.55
N ARG A 154 4.90 -7.14 5.21
CA ARG A 154 5.92 -6.54 4.33
C ARG A 154 6.20 -5.07 4.68
N HIS A 155 5.23 -4.34 5.22
CA HIS A 155 5.41 -2.96 5.67
C HIS A 155 6.47 -2.80 6.77
N ILE A 156 6.70 -3.84 7.58
CA ILE A 156 7.76 -3.84 8.61
C ILE A 156 9.14 -3.80 7.93
N TYR A 157 9.32 -4.60 6.88
CA TYR A 157 10.54 -4.61 6.07
C TYR A 157 10.70 -3.32 5.26
N ASP A 158 9.61 -2.82 4.65
CA ASP A 158 9.64 -1.58 3.89
C ASP A 158 10.10 -0.39 4.76
N ASN A 159 9.60 -0.30 5.99
CA ASN A 159 10.05 0.71 6.95
C ASN A 159 11.55 0.57 7.25
N PHE A 160 12.02 -0.66 7.48
CA PHE A 160 13.45 -0.91 7.69
C PHE A 160 14.30 -0.41 6.52
N CYS A 161 13.90 -0.70 5.28
CA CYS A 161 14.60 -0.21 4.09
C CYS A 161 14.62 1.32 4.01
N ILE A 162 13.50 1.99 4.28
CA ILE A 162 13.43 3.46 4.27
C ILE A 162 14.38 4.05 5.32
N VAL A 163 14.31 3.54 6.56
CA VAL A 163 15.15 4.03 7.67
C VAL A 163 16.63 3.79 7.39
N ARG A 164 17.00 2.62 6.84
CA ARG A 164 18.39 2.30 6.50
C ARG A 164 18.96 3.25 5.45
N GLU A 165 18.22 3.51 4.38
CA GLU A 165 18.72 4.29 3.23
C GLU A 165 18.60 5.81 3.41
N LYS A 166 17.58 6.28 4.14
CA LYS A 166 17.24 7.71 4.23
C LYS A 166 17.05 8.24 5.65
N GLY A 167 16.98 7.37 6.65
CA GLY A 167 16.52 7.74 7.99
C GLY A 167 15.01 7.92 8.07
N ALA A 168 14.50 8.15 9.28
CA ALA A 168 13.10 8.52 9.52
C ALA A 168 12.98 10.02 9.80
N ASP A 169 12.11 10.72 9.07
CA ASP A 169 11.73 12.10 9.38
C ASP A 169 10.59 12.11 10.39
N VAL A 170 10.94 11.90 11.66
CA VAL A 170 9.97 11.75 12.76
C VAL A 170 9.02 12.97 12.88
N PRO A 171 9.48 14.23 12.78
CA PRO A 171 8.57 15.39 12.78
C PRO A 171 7.50 15.33 11.68
N VAL A 172 7.86 14.98 10.44
CA VAL A 172 6.91 14.85 9.33
C VAL A 172 5.96 13.67 9.56
N LEU A 173 6.47 12.53 10.01
CA LEU A 173 5.65 11.36 10.31
C LEU A 173 4.61 11.65 11.40
N LYS A 174 4.99 12.39 12.45
CA LYS A 174 4.05 12.84 13.51
C LYS A 174 2.91 13.67 12.95
N TYR A 175 3.23 14.63 12.10
CA TYR A 175 2.24 15.48 11.46
C TYR A 175 1.22 14.66 10.67
N PHE A 176 1.68 13.67 9.90
CA PHE A 176 0.78 12.78 9.15
C PHE A 176 -0.04 11.85 10.04
N VAL A 177 0.54 11.31 11.11
CA VAL A 177 -0.19 10.47 12.08
C VAL A 177 -1.27 11.26 12.82
N GLN A 178 -1.12 12.58 13.00
CA GLN A 178 -2.15 13.42 13.60
C GLN A 178 -3.36 13.67 12.68
N ASP A 179 -3.26 13.41 11.37
CA ASP A 179 -4.41 13.51 10.44
C ASP A 179 -5.32 12.25 10.50
N ILE A 180 -5.69 11.87 11.72
CA ILE A 180 -6.49 10.70 12.07
C ILE A 180 -7.86 10.70 11.39
N LYS A 181 -8.41 11.89 11.09
CA LYS A 181 -9.74 12.06 10.48
C LYS A 181 -9.88 11.26 9.18
N ARG A 182 -8.79 11.06 8.44
CA ARG A 182 -8.78 10.27 7.20
C ARG A 182 -9.06 8.78 7.41
N TYR A 183 -8.80 8.24 8.60
CA TYR A 183 -8.84 6.80 8.88
C TYR A 183 -10.07 6.35 9.67
N GLY A 184 -10.88 7.29 10.15
CA GLY A 184 -11.95 7.05 11.11
C GLY A 184 -13.18 6.30 10.57
N ALA A 185 -13.47 6.41 9.27
CA ALA A 185 -14.68 5.83 8.69
C ALA A 185 -14.74 4.29 8.72
N GLN A 186 -13.62 3.60 8.92
CA GLN A 186 -13.52 2.14 8.85
C GLN A 186 -13.33 1.45 10.22
N TYR A 187 -13.08 2.24 11.27
CA TYR A 187 -12.77 1.72 12.60
C TYR A 187 -13.14 2.77 13.65
N PRO A 188 -14.40 2.77 14.15
CA PRO A 188 -14.91 3.81 15.05
C PRO A 188 -14.05 4.05 16.30
N GLU A 189 -13.53 2.98 16.91
CA GLU A 189 -12.66 3.05 18.09
C GLU A 189 -11.34 3.78 17.80
N PHE A 190 -10.86 3.74 16.56
CA PHE A 190 -9.71 4.53 16.11
C PHE A 190 -10.00 6.03 16.12
N CYS A 191 -11.25 6.44 15.92
CA CYS A 191 -11.63 7.85 16.02
C CYS A 191 -11.54 8.36 17.46
N GLU A 192 -11.87 7.50 18.42
CA GLU A 192 -11.96 7.86 19.84
C GLU A 192 -10.58 7.91 20.50
N SER A 193 -9.71 6.94 20.22
CA SER A 193 -8.39 6.84 20.85
C SER A 193 -7.35 6.29 19.86
N PRO A 194 -7.00 7.07 18.82
CA PRO A 194 -6.14 6.63 17.72
C PRO A 194 -4.76 6.17 18.19
N VAL A 195 -4.13 6.95 19.09
CA VAL A 195 -2.79 6.63 19.62
C VAL A 195 -2.82 5.32 20.40
N GLU A 196 -3.83 5.11 21.24
CA GLU A 196 -3.98 3.88 22.02
C GLU A 196 -4.21 2.66 21.13
N GLU A 197 -5.01 2.79 20.07
CA GLU A 197 -5.21 1.71 19.11
C GLU A 197 -3.95 1.42 18.29
N LEU A 198 -3.17 2.44 17.90
CA LEU A 198 -1.86 2.21 17.25
C LEU A 198 -0.89 1.47 18.19
N LYS A 199 -0.82 1.86 19.47
CA LYS A 199 0.02 1.18 20.47
C LYS A 199 -0.43 -0.26 20.72
N ARG A 200 -1.74 -0.50 20.78
CA ARG A 200 -2.30 -1.86 20.87
C ARG A 200 -1.91 -2.71 19.67
N GLY A 201 -2.02 -2.15 18.47
CA GLY A 201 -1.57 -2.82 17.25
C GLY A 201 -0.09 -3.15 17.30
N LEU A 202 0.74 -2.21 17.75
CA LEU A 202 2.19 -2.40 17.89
C LEU A 202 2.56 -3.49 18.89
N GLU A 203 1.85 -3.59 20.01
CA GLU A 203 2.07 -4.63 21.03
C GLU A 203 1.67 -6.01 20.51
N GLU A 204 0.56 -6.10 19.78
CA GLU A 204 0.12 -7.36 19.17
C GLU A 204 1.13 -7.90 18.15
N LEU A 205 1.84 -7.03 17.43
CA LEU A 205 2.89 -7.46 16.50
C LEU A 205 4.02 -8.24 17.18
N VAL A 206 4.32 -7.97 18.46
CA VAL A 206 5.39 -8.68 19.19
C VAL A 206 4.85 -9.86 20.00
N SER A 207 3.65 -9.76 20.56
CA SER A 207 3.08 -10.80 21.41
C SER A 207 2.62 -12.02 20.61
N ASN A 208 2.16 -11.82 19.38
CA ASN A 208 1.57 -12.87 18.56
C ASN A 208 2.59 -13.42 17.54
N PRO A 209 3.00 -14.71 17.66
CA PRO A 209 4.03 -15.29 16.80
C PRO A 209 3.63 -15.36 15.32
N ILE A 210 2.32 -15.26 15.00
CA ILE A 210 1.83 -15.31 13.63
C ILE A 210 2.47 -14.24 12.73
N TYR A 211 2.80 -13.06 13.28
CA TYR A 211 3.41 -11.98 12.49
C TYR A 211 4.85 -12.30 12.10
N LYS A 212 5.58 -12.99 12.96
CA LYS A 212 6.91 -13.51 12.64
C LYS A 212 6.81 -14.60 11.56
N GLU A 213 5.85 -15.52 11.68
CA GLU A 213 5.63 -16.58 10.68
C GLU A 213 5.29 -15.98 9.31
N ARG A 214 4.35 -15.03 9.28
CA ARG A 214 4.01 -14.29 8.06
C ARG A 214 5.20 -13.53 7.50
N TYR A 215 6.03 -12.90 8.32
CA TYR A 215 7.24 -12.24 7.82
C TYR A 215 8.19 -13.24 7.14
N LEU A 216 8.39 -14.41 7.74
CA LEU A 216 9.21 -15.46 7.13
C LEU A 216 8.61 -15.97 5.81
N GLN A 217 7.28 -16.05 5.71
CA GLN A 217 6.57 -16.49 4.51
C GLN A 217 6.52 -15.43 3.39
N PHE A 218 6.29 -14.16 3.72
CA PHE A 218 6.00 -13.10 2.75
C PHE A 218 7.17 -12.14 2.47
N VAL A 219 8.20 -12.09 3.34
CA VAL A 219 9.36 -11.21 3.15
C VAL A 219 10.58 -12.01 2.71
N THR A 220 10.94 -13.06 3.44
CA THR A 220 12.19 -13.81 3.22
C THR A 220 12.33 -14.33 1.78
N PRO A 221 11.28 -14.88 1.11
CA PRO A 221 11.41 -15.36 -0.26
C PRO A 221 11.49 -14.24 -1.31
N MET A 222 11.10 -13.00 -0.95
CA MET A 222 11.02 -11.86 -1.88
C MET A 222 12.26 -10.98 -1.89
N VAL A 223 13.12 -11.10 -0.89
CA VAL A 223 14.32 -10.27 -0.72
C VAL A 223 15.50 -10.97 -1.38
N PHE A 224 15.94 -10.41 -2.50
CA PHE A 224 17.12 -10.86 -3.22
C PHE A 224 18.33 -10.03 -2.76
N GLY A 225 19.32 -10.67 -2.12
CA GLY A 225 20.54 -9.99 -1.64
C GLY A 225 21.35 -10.85 -0.67
N GLU A 226 22.60 -10.46 -0.43
CA GLU A 226 23.56 -11.22 0.38
C GLU A 226 23.23 -11.20 1.89
N SER A 227 22.56 -10.14 2.38
CA SER A 227 22.15 -10.01 3.78
C SER A 227 20.63 -10.06 3.93
N GLN A 228 20.10 -11.15 4.47
CA GLN A 228 18.69 -11.25 4.85
C GLN A 228 18.46 -10.53 6.18
N VAL A 229 17.49 -9.62 6.22
CA VAL A 229 17.12 -8.90 7.45
C VAL A 229 16.18 -9.77 8.27
N SER A 230 16.59 -10.10 9.49
CA SER A 230 15.78 -10.94 10.37
C SER A 230 14.52 -10.21 10.86
N TRP A 231 13.48 -10.96 11.23
CA TRP A 231 12.29 -10.41 11.90
C TRP A 231 12.67 -9.51 13.08
N LYS A 232 13.62 -9.96 13.91
CA LYS A 232 14.05 -9.23 15.11
C LYS A 232 14.60 -7.86 14.76
N GLU A 233 15.43 -7.76 13.72
CA GLU A 233 16.02 -6.49 13.28
C GLU A 233 14.98 -5.57 12.63
N ALA A 234 14.18 -6.11 11.70
CA ALA A 234 13.16 -5.34 11.00
C ALA A 234 12.09 -4.81 11.98
N TYR A 235 11.60 -5.67 12.89
CA TYR A 235 10.62 -5.28 13.88
C TYR A 235 11.20 -4.30 14.92
N ALA A 236 12.45 -4.46 15.36
CA ALA A 236 13.07 -3.50 16.27
C ALA A 236 13.15 -2.09 15.65
N CYS A 237 13.49 -2.01 14.36
CA CYS A 237 13.49 -0.75 13.60
C CYS A 237 12.08 -0.17 13.47
N PHE A 238 11.10 -1.01 13.11
CA PHE A 238 9.69 -0.60 13.01
C PHE A 238 9.15 -0.09 14.34
N ARG A 239 9.35 -0.84 15.43
CA ARG A 239 8.91 -0.47 16.77
C ARG A 239 9.51 0.85 17.23
N ARG A 240 10.82 1.05 17.01
CA ARG A 240 11.46 2.33 17.34
C ARG A 240 10.82 3.48 16.57
N THR A 241 10.67 3.34 15.26
CA THR A 241 10.05 4.36 14.41
C THR A 241 8.61 4.66 14.87
N ALA A 242 7.84 3.63 15.17
CA ALA A 242 6.47 3.77 15.64
C ALA A 242 6.39 4.53 16.97
N LEU A 243 7.17 4.12 17.98
CA LEU A 243 7.19 4.79 19.30
C LEU A 243 7.65 6.25 19.19
N ASP A 244 8.70 6.51 18.41
CA ASP A 244 9.18 7.88 18.18
C ASP A 244 8.08 8.79 17.62
N VAL A 245 7.12 8.23 16.89
CA VAL A 245 5.97 8.92 16.29
C VAL A 245 4.76 9.00 17.22
N VAL A 246 4.43 7.95 18.00
CA VAL A 246 3.19 7.88 18.80
C VAL A 246 3.33 8.28 20.28
N ASP A 247 4.54 8.30 20.85
CA ASP A 247 4.77 8.60 22.28
C ASP A 247 5.05 10.09 22.58
N ALA A 248 4.65 11.02 21.70
CA ALA A 248 4.89 12.46 21.87
C ALA A 248 3.61 13.28 22.05
#